data_AF-A0A4U5VH51-F1
#
_entry.id   AF-A0A4U5VH51-F1
#
_cell.length_a   1.000
_cell.length_b   1.000
_cell.length_c   1.000
_cell.angle_alpha   90.00
_cell.angle_beta   90.00
_cell.angle_gamma   90.00
#
_symmetry.space_group_name_H-M   'P 1'
#
loop_
_entity.id
_entity.type
_entity.pdbx_description
1 polymer ?
#
loop_
_entity_poly.entity_id
_entity_poly.type
_entity_poly.pdbx_seq_one_letter_code
_entity_poly.pdbx_strand_id
1 'polypeptide(L)'
;MRQDMLPEIESLSRYVPQACVMGGGGGDSNVHGYVLAKLLEADMDPCAPPYDSLQTYAYEGEGSVAESLSSLQSGTSNTDHEYDYLNDWGPRFKKLAEMYGVLETNSSPMW
;
A
#
# COMPACT_ATOMS: atom_id res chain seq x y z
N MET A 1 -0.76 -6.21 18.34
CA MET A 1 -1.69 -7.18 17.74
C MET A 1 -2.84 -6.39 17.13
N ARG A 2 -3.35 -6.76 15.96
CA ARG A 2 -4.52 -6.10 15.36
C ARG A 2 -5.71 -6.40 16.29
N GLN A 3 -6.34 -5.36 16.84
CA GLN A 3 -7.64 -5.52 17.48
C GLN A 3 -8.66 -5.46 16.36
N ASP A 4 -9.03 -6.63 15.82
CA ASP A 4 -10.12 -6.72 14.87
C ASP A 4 -11.39 -6.26 15.61
N MET A 5 -11.79 -5.01 15.38
CA MET A 5 -13.01 -4.45 15.94
C MET A 5 -14.17 -5.13 15.20
N LEU A 6 -14.87 -6.03 15.91
CA LEU A 6 -16.08 -6.65 15.39
C LEU A 6 -17.09 -5.53 15.07
N PRO A 7 -17.81 -5.61 13.94
CA PRO A 7 -18.83 -4.63 13.63
C PRO A 7 -19.85 -4.57 14.79
N GLU A 8 -20.11 -3.36 15.28
CA GLU A 8 -20.98 -3.11 16.45
C GLU A 8 -22.45 -3.45 16.16
N ILE A 9 -22.81 -3.58 14.88
CA ILE A 9 -24.12 -4.10 14.47
C ILE A 9 -24.07 -5.62 14.39
N GLU A 10 -24.76 -6.28 15.33
CA GLU A 10 -25.17 -7.67 15.14
C GLU A 10 -25.87 -7.76 13.78
N SER A 11 -25.30 -8.54 12.85
CA SER A 11 -25.88 -8.80 11.55
C SER A 11 -27.26 -9.43 11.73
N LEU A 12 -28.30 -8.60 11.82
CA LEU A 12 -29.70 -9.00 11.69
C LEU A 12 -29.99 -9.23 10.21
N SER A 13 -29.20 -10.10 9.57
CA SER A 13 -29.55 -10.69 8.29
C SER A 13 -30.71 -11.65 8.56
N ARG A 14 -31.91 -11.09 8.69
CA ARG A 14 -33.14 -11.86 8.51
C ARG A 14 -33.19 -12.18 7.02
N TYR A 15 -32.46 -13.21 6.62
CA TYR A 15 -32.51 -13.74 5.26
C TYR A 15 -33.93 -14.25 5.05
N VAL A 16 -34.74 -13.45 4.35
CA VAL A 16 -36.01 -13.91 3.80
C VAL A 16 -35.66 -14.55 2.46
N PRO A 17 -35.84 -15.87 2.28
CA PRO A 17 -35.56 -16.51 1.00
C PRO A 17 -36.45 -15.88 -0.08
N GLN A 18 -35.86 -15.18 -1.05
CA GLN A 18 -36.58 -14.66 -2.21
C GLN A 18 -36.82 -15.80 -3.20
N ALA A 19 -38.09 -16.19 -3.36
CA ALA A 19 -38.49 -16.93 -4.55
C ALA A 19 -38.64 -15.92 -5.70
N CYS A 20 -37.70 -15.92 -6.64
CA CYS A 20 -37.82 -15.17 -7.88
C CYS A 20 -38.94 -15.80 -8.74
N VAL A 21 -40.17 -15.29 -8.60
CA VAL A 21 -41.23 -15.55 -9.58
C VAL A 21 -41.24 -14.37 -10.55
N MET A 22 -40.61 -14.61 -11.71
CA MET A 22 -40.80 -13.76 -12.88
C MET A 22 -42.23 -13.96 -13.40
N GLY A 23 -43.04 -12.91 -13.39
CA GLY A 23 -44.35 -12.89 -14.03
C GLY A 23 -45.15 -11.72 -13.48
N GLY A 24 -45.66 -10.78 -14.25
CA GLY A 24 -46.03 -10.80 -15.65
C GLY A 24 -47.20 -9.82 -15.73
N GLY A 25 -47.10 -8.80 -16.56
CA GLY A 25 -48.11 -7.75 -16.65
C GLY A 25 -49.49 -8.30 -16.99
N GLY A 26 -50.52 -7.73 -16.37
CA GLY A 26 -51.91 -8.03 -16.72
C GLY A 26 -52.86 -7.61 -15.62
N GLY A 27 -53.38 -6.38 -15.72
CA GLY A 27 -54.36 -5.86 -14.78
C GLY A 27 -55.65 -6.67 -14.79
N ASP A 28 -55.93 -7.30 -13.66
CA ASP A 28 -57.25 -7.74 -13.26
C ASP A 28 -57.85 -6.70 -12.29
N SER A 29 -59.01 -6.14 -12.63
CA SER A 29 -59.73 -5.11 -11.86
C SER A 29 -60.38 -5.66 -10.56
N ASN A 30 -59.78 -6.70 -9.97
CA ASN A 30 -60.24 -7.40 -8.78
C ASN A 30 -59.32 -7.06 -7.60
N VAL A 31 -59.88 -6.97 -6.39
CA VAL A 31 -59.14 -6.61 -5.17
C VAL A 31 -57.96 -7.56 -4.93
N HIS A 32 -58.13 -8.85 -5.25
CA HIS A 32 -57.08 -9.85 -5.13
C HIS A 32 -55.85 -9.54 -6.00
N GLY A 33 -56.06 -9.18 -7.27
CA GLY A 33 -54.98 -8.79 -8.18
C GLY A 33 -54.27 -7.52 -7.74
N TYR A 34 -55.05 -6.52 -7.26
CA TYR A 34 -54.49 -5.29 -6.69
C TYR A 34 -53.59 -5.57 -5.47
N VAL A 35 -54.03 -6.42 -4.55
CA VAL A 35 -53.24 -6.77 -3.35
C VAL A 35 -51.95 -7.50 -3.74
N LEU A 36 -51.99 -8.42 -4.71
CA LEU A 36 -50.79 -9.11 -5.20
C LEU A 36 -49.82 -8.16 -5.89
N ALA A 37 -50.33 -7.23 -6.72
CA ALA A 37 -49.51 -6.23 -7.37
C ALA A 37 -48.82 -5.30 -6.35
N LYS A 38 -49.55 -4.88 -5.31
CA LYS A 38 -48.99 -4.06 -4.21
C LYS A 38 -47.99 -4.81 -3.33
N LEU A 39 -48.21 -6.11 -3.11
CA LEU A 39 -47.25 -6.95 -2.41
C LEU A 39 -45.93 -7.05 -3.19
N LEU A 40 -46.01 -7.32 -4.50
CA LEU A 40 -44.82 -7.39 -5.35
C LEU A 40 -44.06 -6.06 -5.40
N GLU A 41 -44.79 -4.94 -5.46
CA GLU A 41 -44.21 -3.59 -5.40
C GLU A 41 -43.45 -3.37 -4.09
N ALA A 42 -43.98 -3.82 -2.96
CA ALA A 42 -43.34 -3.70 -1.65
C ALA A 42 -42.13 -4.64 -1.48
N ASP A 43 -42.20 -5.87 -2.00
CA ASP A 43 -41.12 -6.85 -1.90
C ASP A 43 -39.91 -6.50 -2.78
N MET A 44 -40.11 -5.66 -3.79
CA MET A 44 -39.06 -5.19 -4.70
C MET A 44 -38.49 -3.82 -4.29
N ASP A 45 -38.87 -3.28 -3.12
CA ASP A 45 -38.41 -1.97 -2.65
C ASP A 45 -36.91 -2.00 -2.31
N PRO A 46 -36.04 -1.30 -3.07
CA PRO A 46 -34.61 -1.24 -2.79
C PRO A 46 -34.27 -0.39 -1.55
N CYS A 47 -35.22 0.40 -1.03
CA CYS A 47 -35.08 1.13 0.22
C CYS A 47 -35.44 0.27 1.44
N ALA A 48 -35.86 -0.98 1.23
CA ALA A 48 -36.04 -1.94 2.31
C ALA A 48 -34.68 -2.36 2.91
N PRO A 49 -34.57 -2.52 4.24
CA PRO A 49 -33.34 -2.94 4.91
C PRO A 49 -32.84 -4.34 4.47
N PRO A 50 -31.54 -4.66 4.65
CA PRO A 50 -30.54 -3.89 5.41
C PRO A 50 -29.82 -2.83 4.57
N TYR A 51 -29.59 -1.67 5.17
CA TYR A 51 -28.77 -0.62 4.56
C TYR A 51 -27.28 -0.96 4.62
N ASP A 52 -26.50 -0.36 3.72
CA ASP A 52 -25.05 -0.42 3.77
C ASP A 52 -24.53 0.27 5.04
N SER A 53 -23.45 -0.28 5.62
CA SER A 53 -22.76 0.31 6.77
C SER A 53 -21.40 0.87 6.36
N LEU A 54 -20.98 1.94 7.03
CA LEU A 54 -19.62 2.48 6.90
C LEU A 54 -18.76 1.98 8.05
N GLN A 55 -17.54 1.56 7.75
CA GLN A 55 -16.53 1.22 8.76
C GLN A 55 -15.40 2.24 8.71
N THR A 56 -15.19 2.94 9.82
CA THR A 56 -14.14 3.96 9.95
C THR A 56 -12.88 3.33 10.53
N TYR A 57 -11.75 3.50 9.85
CA TYR A 57 -10.44 3.02 10.30
C TYR A 57 -9.55 4.21 10.67
N ALA A 58 -9.00 4.19 11.88
CA ALA A 58 -8.13 5.26 12.40
C ALA A 58 -6.89 4.71 13.13
N TYR A 59 -6.55 3.44 12.93
CA TYR A 59 -5.38 2.84 13.57
C TYR A 59 -4.11 3.25 12.83
N GLU A 60 -3.25 4.01 13.51
CA GLU A 60 -1.99 4.54 12.98
C GLU A 60 -0.80 3.56 13.12
N GLY A 61 -0.87 2.64 14.09
CA GLY A 61 0.27 1.83 14.50
C GLY A 61 0.80 2.23 15.87
N GLU A 62 1.83 1.52 16.34
CA GLU A 62 2.40 1.69 17.68
C GLU A 62 3.63 2.60 17.71
N GLY A 63 3.92 3.32 16.62
CA GLY A 63 5.08 4.23 16.55
C GLY A 63 6.44 3.53 16.70
N SER A 64 6.59 2.32 16.18
CA SER A 64 7.85 1.57 16.30
C SER A 64 9.04 2.31 15.69
N VAL A 65 10.16 2.35 16.42
CA VAL A 65 11.43 2.88 15.93
C VAL A 65 11.98 1.94 14.84
N ALA A 66 12.47 2.50 13.73
CA ALA A 66 13.17 1.72 12.71
C ALA A 66 14.45 1.13 13.31
N GLU A 67 14.55 -0.20 13.32
CA GLU A 67 15.60 -0.96 14.03
C GLU A 67 17.01 -0.52 13.64
N SER A 68 17.28 -0.33 12.34
CA SER A 68 18.50 0.29 11.81
C SER A 68 18.34 0.56 10.30
N LEU A 69 18.93 1.66 9.83
CA LEU A 69 19.04 1.96 8.39
C LEU A 69 20.51 1.89 7.98
N SER A 70 20.78 1.41 6.77
CA SER A 70 22.12 1.45 6.21
C SER A 70 22.58 2.90 6.02
N SER A 71 23.84 3.17 6.34
CA SER A 71 24.47 4.46 6.03
C SER A 71 24.53 4.66 4.51
N LEU A 72 24.34 5.90 4.05
CA LEU A 72 24.41 6.26 2.63
C LEU A 72 25.76 5.87 1.97
N GLN A 73 26.84 5.86 2.74
CA GLN A 73 28.19 5.52 2.29
C GLN A 73 28.46 4.01 2.24
N SER A 74 27.51 3.16 2.66
CA SER A 74 27.72 1.71 2.69
C SER A 74 27.89 1.09 1.30
N GLY A 75 27.54 1.81 0.22
CA GLY A 75 27.65 1.36 -1.16
C GLY A 75 28.80 1.97 -1.96
N THR A 76 29.55 2.94 -1.41
CA THR A 76 30.71 3.50 -2.10
C THR A 76 31.90 2.57 -1.87
N SER A 77 32.01 1.55 -2.71
CA SER A 77 33.12 0.59 -2.65
C SER A 77 34.40 1.21 -3.22
N ASN A 78 35.37 1.45 -2.34
CA ASN A 78 36.82 1.35 -2.55
C ASN A 78 37.47 2.14 -3.71
N THR A 79 36.77 3.08 -4.34
CA THR A 79 37.33 4.01 -5.35
C THR A 79 38.11 5.16 -4.72
N ASP A 80 38.15 5.23 -3.38
CA ASP A 80 38.84 6.25 -2.58
C ASP A 80 40.38 6.23 -2.73
N HIS A 81 40.93 5.33 -3.54
CA HIS A 81 42.37 5.11 -3.66
C HIS A 81 42.93 5.20 -5.09
N GLU A 82 42.11 5.55 -6.08
CA GLU A 82 42.57 5.82 -7.45
C GLU A 82 42.74 7.33 -7.65
N TYR A 83 43.98 7.82 -7.70
CA TYR A 83 44.31 9.26 -7.71
C TYR A 83 44.97 9.73 -9.01
N ASP A 84 44.85 8.98 -10.10
CA ASP A 84 45.54 9.26 -11.35
C ASP A 84 45.15 10.61 -11.98
N TYR A 85 43.96 11.12 -11.66
CA TYR A 85 43.49 12.45 -12.07
C TYR A 85 44.31 13.62 -11.49
N LEU A 86 45.10 13.41 -10.43
CA LEU A 86 45.97 14.44 -9.87
C LEU A 86 47.07 14.89 -10.86
N ASN A 87 47.45 14.01 -11.78
CA ASN A 87 48.42 14.32 -12.83
C ASN A 87 47.90 15.41 -13.80
N ASP A 88 46.58 15.45 -14.01
CA ASP A 88 45.94 16.33 -14.99
C ASP A 88 45.50 17.69 -14.40
N TRP A 89 45.54 17.86 -13.07
CA TRP A 89 45.14 19.11 -12.39
C TRP A 89 46.17 20.25 -12.48
N GLY A 90 47.35 19.98 -13.04
CA GLY A 90 48.39 20.97 -13.31
C GLY A 90 49.42 21.17 -12.19
N PRO A 91 50.36 22.13 -12.36
CA PRO A 91 51.61 22.17 -11.59
C PRO A 91 51.45 22.42 -10.08
N ARG A 92 50.35 23.03 -9.66
CA ARG A 92 50.04 23.23 -8.23
C ARG A 92 49.77 21.91 -7.50
N PHE A 93 49.30 20.89 -8.21
CA PHE A 93 48.94 19.58 -7.66
C PHE A 93 50.03 18.52 -7.88
N LYS A 94 51.16 18.89 -8.52
CA LYS A 94 52.28 17.99 -8.78
C LYS A 94 52.76 17.25 -7.53
N LYS A 95 52.83 17.93 -6.39
CA LYS A 95 53.30 17.30 -5.15
C LYS A 95 52.33 16.23 -4.64
N LEU A 96 51.02 16.42 -4.83
CA LEU A 96 50.01 15.42 -4.49
C LEU A 96 50.03 14.26 -5.49
N ALA A 97 50.18 14.55 -6.78
CA ALA A 97 50.35 13.53 -7.82
C ALA A 97 51.59 12.64 -7.57
N GLU A 98 52.71 13.22 -7.12
CA GLU A 98 53.91 12.46 -6.73
C GLU A 98 53.69 11.56 -5.50
N MET A 99 52.80 11.93 -4.58
CA MET A 99 52.55 11.18 -3.34
C MET A 99 51.48 10.10 -3.50
N TYR A 100 50.49 10.30 -4.40
CA TYR A 100 49.30 9.47 -4.52
C TYR A 100 49.09 8.86 -5.92
N GLY A 101 49.73 9.39 -6.96
CA GLY A 101 49.73 8.80 -8.30
C GLY A 101 50.56 7.53 -8.30
N VAL A 102 49.94 6.42 -8.69
CA VAL A 102 50.52 5.08 -8.59
C VAL A 102 51.80 5.00 -9.44
N LEU A 103 52.96 5.04 -8.77
CA LEU A 103 54.18 4.48 -9.29
C LEU A 103 54.35 3.10 -8.64
N GLU A 104 53.67 2.08 -9.17
CA GLU A 104 54.15 0.70 -9.00
C GLU A 104 55.48 0.55 -9.76
N THR A 105 56.54 1.19 -9.28
CA THR A 105 57.91 0.81 -9.58
C THR A 105 58.68 0.74 -8.28
N ASN A 106 58.58 -0.41 -7.62
CA ASN A 106 59.68 -1.05 -6.91
C ASN A 106 60.73 -0.12 -6.28
N SER A 107 60.38 0.52 -5.17
CA SER A 107 61.39 0.87 -4.16
C SER A 107 60.73 0.87 -2.80
N SER A 108 60.59 -0.33 -2.24
CA SER A 108 60.59 -0.48 -0.78
C SER A 108 61.86 0.21 -0.29
N PRO A 109 61.79 1.29 0.53
CA PRO A 109 62.98 1.73 1.21
C PRO A 109 63.35 0.58 2.17
N MET A 110 64.51 -0.01 1.96
CA MET A 110 65.13 -0.89 2.96
C MET A 110 65.36 -0.06 4.21
N TRP A 111 64.52 -0.28 5.22
CA TRP A 111 64.86 -0.13 6.64
C TRP A 111 64.18 -1.25 7.40
#